data_AF-A0A0N4XHL8-F1
#
_entry.id   AF-A0A0N4XHL8-F1
#
_cell.length_a   1.000
_cell.length_b   1.000
_cell.length_c   1.000
_cell.angle_alpha   90.00
_cell.angle_beta   90.00
_cell.angle_gamma   90.00
#
_symmetry.space_group_name_H-M   'P 1'
#
loop_
_entity.id
_entity.type
_entity.pdbx_description
1 polymer ?
#
loop_
_entity_poly.entity_id
_entity_poly.type
_entity_poly.pdbx_seq_one_letter_code
_entity_poly.pdbx_strand_id
1 'polypeptide(L)'
;LQIDKIIALLGTPTTKIWSELDSLPLLENFTLKTQPFNNVKVVFESASPSAIDLLNSLFMYDPKKRISAAAALAHPFFTERPLPCDPVLIPSLPPSHSKKRKRDDS
;
A
#
# COMPACT_ATOMS: atom_id res chain seq x y z
N LEU A 1 3.88 11.06 12.85
CA LEU A 1 4.22 11.29 11.43
C LEU A 1 3.58 10.20 10.56
N GLN A 2 3.40 10.41 9.25
CA GLN A 2 2.82 9.39 8.36
C GLN A 2 3.69 8.11 8.32
N ILE A 3 5.01 8.26 8.42
CA ILE A 3 5.95 7.14 8.49
C ILE A 3 5.73 6.25 9.72
N ASP A 4 5.34 6.82 10.88
CA ASP A 4 5.02 6.02 12.06
C ASP A 4 3.84 5.07 11.81
N LYS A 5 2.85 5.51 11.02
CA LYS A 5 1.69 4.68 10.66
C LYS A 5 2.09 3.57 9.70
N ILE A 6 3.01 3.85 8.77
CA ILE A 6 3.56 2.85 7.85
C ILE A 6 4.32 1.78 8.66
N ILE A 7 5.20 2.20 9.57
CA ILE A 7 5.96 1.30 10.44
C ILE A 7 5.02 0.49 11.33
N ALA A 8 3.99 1.11 11.91
CA ALA A 8 3.01 0.39 12.75
C ALA A 8 2.26 -0.71 11.99
N LEU A 9 2.04 -0.54 10.68
CA LEU A 9 1.37 -1.53 9.83
C LEU A 9 2.33 -2.60 9.30
N LEU A 10 3.48 -2.21 8.75
CA LEU A 10 4.37 -3.10 8.00
C LEU A 10 5.51 -3.69 8.83
N GLY A 11 5.78 -3.09 10.00
CA GLY A 11 7.01 -3.32 10.75
C GLY A 11 8.13 -2.37 10.33
N THR A 12 9.15 -2.28 11.17
CA THR A 12 10.34 -1.44 10.94
C THR A 12 11.16 -2.03 9.79
N PRO A 13 11.49 -1.24 8.76
CA PRO A 13 12.36 -1.72 7.69
C PRO A 13 13.74 -2.03 8.25
N THR A 14 14.37 -3.07 7.72
CA THR A 14 15.75 -3.44 8.03
C THR A 14 16.55 -3.55 6.74
N THR A 15 17.88 -3.48 6.84
CA THR A 15 18.80 -3.65 5.72
C THR A 15 18.65 -5.00 5.00
N LYS A 16 18.09 -6.01 5.68
CA LYS A 16 17.73 -7.30 5.07
C LYS A 16 16.60 -7.17 4.03
N ILE A 17 15.62 -6.31 4.31
CA ILE A 17 14.44 -6.13 3.45
C ILE A 17 14.75 -5.10 2.36
N TRP A 18 15.42 -4.00 2.73
CA TRP A 18 15.81 -2.93 1.83
C TRP A 18 17.30 -2.62 2.03
N SER A 19 18.14 -3.13 1.14
CA SER A 19 19.61 -3.01 1.26
C SER A 19 20.12 -1.57 1.19
N GLU A 20 19.40 -0.71 0.48
CA GLU A 20 19.74 0.70 0.29
C GLU A 20 19.21 1.60 1.41
N LEU A 21 18.62 1.03 2.47
CA LEU A 21 18.02 1.78 3.58
C LEU A 21 19.01 2.78 4.20
N ASP A 22 20.22 2.33 4.51
CA ASP A 22 21.25 3.17 5.17
C ASP A 22 21.82 4.26 4.24
N SER A 23 21.63 4.12 2.92
CA SER A 23 22.09 5.11 1.94
C SER A 23 21.09 6.26 1.73
N LEU A 24 19.92 6.20 2.37
CA LEU A 24 18.88 7.21 2.22
C LEU A 24 19.21 8.44 3.08
N PRO A 25 19.42 9.62 2.48
CA PRO A 25 19.80 10.82 3.22
C PRO A 25 18.72 11.27 4.23
N LEU A 26 17.46 10.88 3.99
CA LEU A 26 16.34 11.19 4.88
C LEU A 26 16.43 10.42 6.22
N LEU A 27 17.09 9.26 6.25
CA LEU A 27 17.18 8.42 7.46
C LEU A 27 18.33 8.82 8.38
N GLU A 28 19.34 9.56 7.90
CA GLU A 28 20.46 10.03 8.73
C GLU A 28 19.99 10.84 9.94
N ASN A 29 18.88 11.58 9.81
CA ASN A 29 18.31 12.40 10.87
C ASN A 29 16.99 11.85 11.43
N PHE A 30 16.66 10.58 11.14
CA PHE A 30 15.35 10.03 11.44
C PHE A 30 15.42 8.76 12.28
N THR A 31 14.89 8.81 13.50
CA THR A 31 14.75 7.62 14.35
C THR A 31 13.48 6.87 14.02
N LEU A 32 13.61 5.70 13.40
CA LEU A 32 12.48 4.80 13.15
C LEU A 32 12.00 4.17 14.46
N LYS A 33 10.68 4.12 14.65
CA LYS A 33 10.10 3.34 15.74
C LYS A 33 10.35 1.86 15.54
N THR A 34 10.50 1.13 16.63
CA THR A 34 10.63 -0.33 16.62
C THR A 34 9.25 -0.97 16.57
N GLN A 35 8.98 -1.73 15.51
CA GLN A 35 7.82 -2.57 15.31
C GLN A 35 8.29 -3.83 14.60
N PRO A 36 8.46 -4.97 15.29
CA PRO A 36 9.07 -6.15 14.69
C PRO A 36 8.11 -6.94 13.78
N PHE A 37 6.81 -6.69 13.86
CA PHE A 37 5.78 -7.49 13.19
C PHE A 37 5.09 -6.74 12.05
N ASN A 38 4.83 -7.47 10.97
CA ASN A 38 3.91 -7.05 9.92
C ASN A 38 2.47 -7.35 10.36
N ASN A 39 1.68 -6.29 10.49
CA ASN A 39 0.30 -6.31 10.97
C ASN A 39 -0.73 -6.27 9.84
N VAL A 40 -0.36 -6.38 8.56
CA VAL A 40 -1.32 -6.34 7.43
C VAL A 40 -2.44 -7.36 7.63
N LYS A 41 -2.10 -8.60 7.98
CA LYS A 41 -3.12 -9.64 8.26
C LYS A 41 -4.01 -9.32 9.46
N VAL A 42 -3.46 -8.65 10.47
CA VAL A 42 -4.19 -8.27 11.69
C VAL A 42 -5.11 -7.07 11.44
N VAL A 43 -4.72 -6.16 10.55
CA VAL A 43 -5.57 -5.00 10.20
C VAL A 43 -6.64 -5.38 9.18
N PHE A 44 -6.32 -6.29 8.26
CA PHE A 44 -7.23 -6.78 7.22
C PHE A 44 -7.70 -8.21 7.54
N GLU A 45 -8.28 -8.42 8.72
CA GLU A 45 -8.64 -9.75 9.24
C GLU A 45 -9.63 -10.52 8.34
N SER A 46 -10.50 -9.80 7.64
CA SER A 46 -11.49 -10.36 6.73
C SER A 46 -10.97 -10.61 5.31
N ALA A 47 -9.73 -10.22 5.02
CA ALA A 47 -9.15 -10.39 3.69
C ALA A 47 -8.71 -11.84 3.46
N SER A 48 -8.84 -12.29 2.21
CA SER A 48 -8.38 -13.63 1.82
C SER A 48 -6.85 -13.74 1.89
N PRO A 49 -6.30 -14.96 1.97
CA PRO A 49 -4.85 -15.15 1.92
C PRO A 49 -4.18 -14.51 0.70
N SER A 50 -4.80 -14.57 -0.48
CA SER A 50 -4.23 -13.95 -1.69
C SER A 50 -4.37 -12.42 -1.69
N ALA A 51 -5.40 -11.87 -1.05
CA ALA A 51 -5.51 -10.43 -0.85
C ALA A 51 -4.38 -9.92 0.05
N ILE A 52 -4.10 -10.62 1.15
CA ILE A 52 -2.98 -10.30 2.04
C ILE A 52 -1.64 -10.40 1.30
N ASP A 53 -1.46 -11.41 0.46
CA ASP A 53 -0.26 -11.58 -0.37
C ASP A 53 -0.07 -10.42 -1.36
N LEU A 54 -1.15 -10.02 -2.05
CA LEU A 54 -1.13 -8.87 -2.94
C LEU A 54 -0.80 -7.57 -2.18
N LEU A 55 -1.42 -7.34 -1.02
CA LEU A 55 -1.15 -6.16 -0.19
C LEU A 55 0.31 -6.11 0.27
N ASN A 56 0.89 -7.22 0.71
CA ASN A 56 2.30 -7.28 1.08
C ASN A 56 3.23 -6.98 -0.11
N SER A 57 2.86 -7.46 -1.30
CA SER A 57 3.60 -7.17 -2.54
C SER A 57 3.52 -5.71 -2.97
N LEU A 58 2.36 -5.06 -2.76
CA LEU A 58 2.14 -3.64 -3.02
C LEU A 58 2.84 -2.73 -1.99
N PHE A 59 2.88 -3.14 -0.72
CA PHE A 59 3.44 -2.35 0.37
C PHE A 59 4.94 -2.59 0.63
N MET A 60 5.65 -3.21 -0.32
CA MET A 60 7.08 -3.44 -0.21
C MET A 60 7.86 -2.13 0.00
N TYR A 61 8.72 -2.10 1.03
CA TYR A 61 9.57 -0.94 1.34
C TYR A 61 10.52 -0.61 0.19
N ASP A 62 11.26 -1.61 -0.28
CA ASP A 62 12.15 -1.48 -1.43
C ASP A 62 11.32 -1.31 -2.72
N PRO A 63 11.38 -0.14 -3.39
CA PRO A 63 10.63 0.10 -4.61
C PRO A 63 10.99 -0.87 -5.74
N LYS A 64 12.23 -1.39 -5.77
CA LYS A 64 12.70 -2.33 -6.79
C LYS A 64 12.06 -3.71 -6.65
N LYS A 65 11.63 -4.07 -5.43
CA LYS A 65 10.95 -5.33 -5.11
C LYS A 65 9.43 -5.19 -5.11
N ARG A 66 8.90 -3.98 -5.21
CA ARG A 66 7.46 -3.72 -5.24
C ARG A 66 6.86 -4.24 -6.53
N ILE A 67 5.70 -4.89 -6.43
CA ILE A 67 4.99 -5.42 -7.59
C ILE A 67 4.62 -4.31 -8.57
N SER A 68 4.77 -4.58 -9.88
CA SER A 68 4.35 -3.65 -10.93
C SER A 68 2.83 -3.69 -11.12
N ALA A 69 2.25 -2.65 -11.72
CA ALA A 69 0.81 -2.61 -12.00
C ALA A 69 0.37 -3.79 -12.90
N ALA A 70 1.15 -4.13 -13.92
CA ALA A 70 0.87 -5.25 -14.81
C ALA A 70 0.90 -6.60 -14.06
N ALA A 71 1.90 -6.81 -13.19
CA ALA A 71 2.00 -8.02 -12.38
C ALA A 71 0.88 -8.10 -11.33
N ALA A 72 0.50 -6.97 -10.73
CA ALA A 72 -0.62 -6.90 -9.79
C ALA A 72 -1.95 -7.27 -10.44
N LEU A 73 -2.21 -6.81 -11.67
CA LEU A 73 -3.42 -7.18 -12.42
C LEU A 73 -3.50 -8.67 -12.74
N ALA A 74 -2.34 -9.33 -12.90
CA ALA A 74 -2.25 -10.78 -13.13
C ALA A 74 -2.25 -11.61 -11.83
N HIS A 75 -2.41 -10.97 -10.66
CA HIS A 75 -2.32 -11.65 -9.38
C HIS A 75 -3.52 -12.58 -9.13
N PRO A 76 -3.33 -13.76 -8.49
CA PRO A 76 -4.41 -14.72 -8.21
C PRO A 76 -5.64 -14.13 -7.51
N PHE A 77 -5.43 -13.09 -6.69
CA PHE A 77 -6.49 -12.33 -6.03
C PHE A 77 -7.62 -11.86 -6.97
N PHE A 78 -7.31 -11.47 -8.21
CA PHE A 78 -8.33 -11.02 -9.16
C PHE A 78 -9.09 -12.16 -9.85
N THR A 79 -8.61 -13.40 -9.68
CA THR A 79 -9.17 -14.60 -10.30
C THR A 79 -9.78 -15.58 -9.30
N GLU A 80 -9.54 -15.40 -8.00
CA GLU A 80 -10.13 -16.23 -6.97
C GLU A 80 -11.60 -15.89 -6.72
N ARG A 81 -12.32 -16.80 -6.07
CA ARG A 81 -13.68 -16.53 -5.60
C ARG A 81 -13.64 -15.85 -4.23
N PRO A 82 -14.57 -14.92 -3.93
CA PRO A 82 -15.62 -14.44 -4.82
C PRO A 82 -15.08 -13.51 -5.90
N LEU A 83 -15.65 -13.60 -7.10
CA LEU A 83 -15.32 -12.67 -8.19
C LEU A 83 -15.82 -11.25 -7.83
N PRO A 84 -15.23 -10.20 -8.43
CA PRO A 84 -15.69 -8.83 -8.25
C PRO A 84 -17.18 -8.69 -8.52
N CYS A 85 -17.86 -7.87 -7.73
CA CYS A 85 -19.26 -7.54 -7.94
C CYS A 85 -19.44 -6.79 -9.27
N ASP A 86 -20.61 -6.91 -9.89
CA ASP A 86 -20.95 -6.14 -11.08
C ASP A 86 -20.81 -4.64 -10.79
N PRO A 87 -20.13 -3.86 -11.66
CA PRO A 87 -19.98 -2.42 -11.49
C PRO A 87 -21.30 -1.67 -11.26
N VAL A 88 -22.43 -2.15 -11.78
CA VAL A 88 -23.76 -1.57 -11.60
C VAL A 88 -24.24 -1.64 -10.14
N LEU A 89 -23.74 -2.61 -9.37
CA LEU A 89 -24.06 -2.80 -7.96
C LEU A 89 -23.13 -2.02 -7.02
N ILE A 90 -22.08 -1.39 -7.54
CA ILE A 90 -21.17 -0.57 -6.74
C ILE A 90 -21.89 0.71 -6.35
N PRO A 91 -22.03 1.03 -5.05
CA PRO A 91 -22.62 2.29 -4.62
C PRO A 91 -21.87 3.46 -5.25
N SER A 92 -22.57 4.33 -5.97
CA SER A 92 -21.96 5.52 -6.52
C SER A 92 -21.41 6.37 -5.37
N LEU A 93 -20.12 6.69 -5.42
CA LEU A 93 -19.52 7.63 -4.47
C LEU A 93 -20.33 8.93 -4.46
N PRO A 94 -20.56 9.56 -3.30
CA PRO A 94 -21.19 10.86 -3.26
C PRO A 94 -20.38 11.83 -4.12
N PRO A 95 -21.02 12.77 -4.85
CA PRO A 95 -20.32 13.71 -5.69
C PRO A 95 -19.31 14.49 -4.86
N SER A 96 -18.02 14.18 -5.05
CA SER A 96 -16.92 14.90 -4.41
C SER A 96 -16.92 16.33 -4.93
N HIS A 97 -17.02 17.30 -4.02
CA HIS A 97 -16.99 18.73 -4.30
C HIS A 97 -15.58 19.16 -4.75
N SER A 98 -15.15 18.66 -5.91
CA SER A 98 -13.95 19.10 -6.60
C SER A 98 -14.22 20.53 -7.07
N LYS A 99 -13.75 21.52 -6.31
CA LYS A 99 -13.72 22.93 -6.72
C LYS A 99 -13.02 22.99 -8.08
N LYS A 100 -13.78 23.23 -9.15
CA LYS A 100 -13.23 23.58 -10.46
C LYS A 100 -12.33 24.80 -10.26
N ARG A 101 -11.01 24.62 -10.35
CA ARG A 101 -10.09 25.74 -10.55
C ARG A 101 -10.43 26.34 -11.92
N LYS A 102 -11.17 27.45 -11.94
CA LYS A 102 -11.23 28.35 -13.08
C LYS A 102 -9.79 28.76 -13.38
N ARG A 103 -9.29 28.42 -14.57
CA ARG A 103 -8.15 29.15 -15.15
C ARG A 103 -8.74 30.48 -15.60
N ASP A 104 -8.35 31.57 -14.93
CA ASP A 104 -8.45 32.90 -15.51
C ASP A 104 -7.44 32.92 -16.66
N ASP A 105 -7.95 33.04 -17.89
CA ASP A 105 -7.15 33.43 -19.05
C ASP A 105 -7.22 34.95 -19.15
N SER A 106 -6.06 35.56 -19.36
CA SER A 106 -5.81 37.01 -19.30
C SER A 106 -6.28 37.75 -20.54
#